data_AF-A0A0B9GL54-F1
#
_entry.id   AF-A0A0B9GL54-F1
#
_cell.length_a   1.000
_cell.length_b   1.000
_cell.length_c   1.000
_cell.angle_alpha   90.00
_cell.angle_beta   90.00
_cell.angle_gamma   90.00
#
_symmetry.space_group_name_H-M   'P 1'
#
loop_
_entity.id
_entity.type
_entity.pdbx_description
1 polymer ?
#
loop_
_entity_poly.entity_id
_entity_poly.type
_entity_poly.pdbx_seq_one_letter_code
_entity_poly.pdbx_strand_id
1 'polypeptide(L)'
;MKMRHLSIAILGAMLIIGCNESDNVDTGGKNPPVNPDPDGIYDVENTFWDLEATPKSMVSSSTATAISYYFNSENYQLKTFWQDGDETYYTSSKYSISGNISDVSKGSLTFSFEGTENTCKFYVADKETLDLTECSNSNLDVTTYKATSDREGELRRIAEEVIWSANPEVSEKVEDSFKRLDPGNYPQDYCWELGDEEGVKASSASTIIDPQYGMVWKLNKPQMRKRAEFARAEGEVNSYSAKDGDDIYIGWRWKISTEDASNIADEVTVFQWKSAAPHDQNYPVNMEYDGTLTLNAFGPSYDGTGWPSQRRTVLWREEIPQDQWVTFVVRIKVDRADFGGIVQFWYNGEEQSLENTEFKEYKVKLSEDGKTAFHRTGDGQFVYPKWGVYNRASCNYDASAYFDDMKIGTTLEAVMPR
;
A
#
# COMPACT_ATOMS: atom_id res chain seq x y z
N MET A 1 -15.01 -4.19 -13.51
CA MET A 1 -16.03 -3.82 -12.51
C MET A 1 -15.25 -3.18 -11.37
N LYS A 2 -15.35 -1.86 -11.16
CA LYS A 2 -14.48 -1.14 -10.23
C LYS A 2 -15.07 -1.24 -8.82
N MET A 3 -14.38 -1.94 -7.93
CA MET A 3 -14.60 -1.83 -6.48
C MET A 3 -13.93 -0.53 -6.04
N ARG A 4 -14.65 0.35 -5.32
CA ARG A 4 -14.12 1.62 -4.81
C ARG A 4 -14.17 1.57 -3.29
N HIS A 5 -13.03 1.81 -2.65
CA HIS A 5 -12.86 1.82 -1.20
C HIS A 5 -12.99 3.25 -0.67
N LEU A 6 -13.66 3.41 0.47
CA LEU A 6 -13.78 4.66 1.22
C LEU A 6 -13.33 4.39 2.65
N SER A 7 -12.45 5.21 3.20
CA SER A 7 -12.02 5.15 4.61
C SER A 7 -11.82 6.56 5.14
N ILE A 8 -12.31 6.83 6.35
CA ILE A 8 -12.44 8.16 6.97
C ILE A 8 -11.86 8.11 8.40
N ALA A 9 -11.13 9.16 8.81
CA ALA A 9 -10.63 9.35 10.19
C ALA A 9 -10.62 10.85 10.56
N ILE A 10 -11.05 11.23 11.79
CA ILE A 10 -11.04 12.61 12.36
C ILE A 10 -10.86 12.56 13.91
N LEU A 11 -10.24 13.58 14.52
CA LEU A 11 -9.88 13.73 15.95
C LEU A 11 -10.73 14.78 16.71
N GLY A 12 -10.97 14.61 18.03
CA GLY A 12 -11.60 15.61 18.91
C GLY A 12 -11.24 15.47 20.42
N ALA A 13 -11.14 16.61 21.13
CA ALA A 13 -10.58 16.77 22.49
C ALA A 13 -11.59 16.65 23.65
N MET A 14 -11.12 16.19 24.83
CA MET A 14 -11.92 15.89 26.05
C MET A 14 -12.01 17.02 27.10
N LEU A 15 -13.16 17.08 27.81
CA LEU A 15 -13.32 17.61 29.17
C LEU A 15 -14.26 16.67 29.97
N ILE A 16 -13.88 16.26 31.19
CA ILE A 16 -14.57 15.23 32.00
C ILE A 16 -15.25 15.83 33.25
N ILE A 17 -16.49 15.41 33.55
CA ILE A 17 -17.11 15.38 34.89
C ILE A 17 -18.00 14.12 34.99
N GLY A 18 -17.88 13.32 36.06
CA GLY A 18 -18.46 11.96 36.17
C GLY A 18 -19.61 11.74 37.18
N CYS A 19 -20.09 10.49 37.24
CA CYS A 19 -20.46 9.64 38.40
C CYS A 19 -21.70 8.71 38.24
N ASN A 20 -21.47 7.44 38.59
CA ASN A 20 -22.24 6.42 39.35
C ASN A 20 -23.38 5.53 38.81
N GLU A 21 -23.29 4.28 39.30
CA GLU A 21 -23.91 2.98 38.99
C GLU A 21 -25.36 2.78 39.46
N SER A 22 -26.10 1.81 38.86
CA SER A 22 -26.55 0.57 39.54
C SER A 22 -27.57 -0.28 38.75
N ASP A 23 -27.36 -1.60 38.82
CA ASP A 23 -28.35 -2.71 38.94
C ASP A 23 -28.96 -3.50 37.76
N ASN A 24 -29.32 -4.75 38.14
CA ASN A 24 -29.36 -6.06 37.45
C ASN A 24 -30.73 -6.50 36.85
N VAL A 25 -30.71 -7.72 36.25
CA VAL A 25 -31.78 -8.75 36.06
C VAL A 25 -32.62 -8.56 34.76
N ASP A 26 -33.13 -9.53 33.98
CA ASP A 26 -33.36 -11.00 34.03
C ASP A 26 -33.52 -11.53 32.58
N THR A 27 -33.30 -12.82 32.34
CA THR A 27 -33.48 -13.47 31.02
C THR A 27 -34.56 -14.54 31.05
N GLY A 28 -35.62 -14.38 30.23
CA GLY A 28 -36.54 -15.49 29.97
C GLY A 28 -37.60 -15.18 28.91
N GLY A 29 -37.73 -16.07 27.91
CA GLY A 29 -38.96 -16.14 27.10
C GLY A 29 -38.77 -16.71 25.70
N LYS A 30 -39.35 -17.90 25.47
CA LYS A 30 -39.35 -18.72 24.24
C LYS A 30 -40.31 -18.19 23.15
N ASN A 31 -39.92 -18.34 21.88
CA ASN A 31 -40.77 -18.06 20.69
C ASN A 31 -41.72 -19.22 20.32
N PRO A 32 -42.92 -18.92 19.79
CA PRO A 32 -43.68 -19.81 18.91
C PRO A 32 -43.64 -19.39 17.42
N PRO A 33 -44.04 -20.25 16.47
CA PRO A 33 -43.76 -20.09 15.03
C PRO A 33 -44.82 -19.24 14.30
N VAL A 34 -44.42 -18.55 13.24
CA VAL A 34 -45.28 -17.71 12.39
C VAL A 34 -45.29 -18.23 10.95
N ASN A 35 -46.49 -18.28 10.36
CA ASN A 35 -46.76 -18.54 8.93
C ASN A 35 -46.67 -17.21 8.12
N PRO A 36 -46.31 -17.23 6.83
CA PRO A 36 -45.99 -16.02 6.06
C PRO A 36 -47.21 -15.17 5.65
N ASP A 37 -47.01 -13.86 5.63
CA ASP A 37 -47.95 -12.78 5.27
C ASP A 37 -47.90 -12.46 3.75
N PRO A 38 -49.02 -12.08 3.07
CA PRO A 38 -49.05 -11.89 1.61
C PRO A 38 -48.53 -10.54 1.07
N ASP A 39 -48.08 -9.62 1.92
CA ASP A 39 -47.88 -8.21 1.53
C ASP A 39 -46.47 -7.81 1.04
N GLY A 40 -45.62 -8.77 0.67
CA GLY A 40 -44.37 -8.46 -0.07
C GLY A 40 -43.34 -7.64 0.73
N ILE A 41 -43.36 -7.72 2.06
CA ILE A 41 -42.28 -7.27 2.93
C ILE A 41 -41.24 -8.40 2.96
N TYR A 42 -40.00 -8.11 2.55
CA TYR A 42 -38.89 -9.03 2.76
C TYR A 42 -38.33 -8.81 4.17
N ASP A 43 -38.69 -9.68 5.11
CA ASP A 43 -37.90 -9.87 6.33
C ASP A 43 -36.62 -10.61 5.95
N VAL A 44 -35.48 -9.94 6.08
CA VAL A 44 -34.19 -10.63 6.03
C VAL A 44 -34.01 -11.33 7.39
N GLU A 45 -34.26 -12.63 7.44
CA GLU A 45 -34.00 -13.43 8.64
C GLU A 45 -32.52 -13.32 9.04
N ASN A 46 -32.31 -12.83 10.26
CA ASN A 46 -31.01 -12.69 10.89
C ASN A 46 -30.33 -14.05 11.07
N THR A 47 -29.15 -14.23 10.48
CA THR A 47 -28.25 -15.31 10.88
C THR A 47 -27.49 -14.86 12.13
N PHE A 48 -27.78 -15.47 13.28
CA PHE A 48 -27.10 -15.17 14.55
C PHE A 48 -25.73 -15.84 14.58
N TRP A 49 -24.68 -15.05 14.80
CA TRP A 49 -23.41 -15.54 15.33
C TRP A 49 -23.28 -15.01 16.75
N ASP A 50 -23.33 -15.94 17.71
CA ASP A 50 -23.12 -15.66 19.12
C ASP A 50 -21.60 -15.58 19.36
N LEU A 51 -21.09 -14.37 19.60
CA LEU A 51 -19.76 -14.15 20.14
C LEU A 51 -19.93 -13.63 21.57
N GLU A 52 -20.12 -14.56 22.50
CA GLU A 52 -20.07 -14.25 23.93
C GLU A 52 -18.65 -13.76 24.30
N ALA A 53 -18.53 -12.44 24.54
CA ALA A 53 -17.86 -11.82 25.70
C ALA A 53 -17.51 -10.35 25.41
N THR A 54 -18.48 -9.44 25.53
CA THR A 54 -18.21 -8.00 25.63
C THR A 54 -17.97 -7.65 27.11
N PRO A 55 -16.88 -6.94 27.48
CA PRO A 55 -16.64 -6.55 28.87
C PRO A 55 -17.72 -5.58 29.39
N LYS A 56 -18.29 -5.89 30.55
CA LYS A 56 -19.44 -5.22 31.19
C LYS A 56 -19.14 -3.84 31.84
N SER A 57 -18.15 -3.08 31.36
CA SER A 57 -17.88 -1.76 31.92
C SER A 57 -17.42 -0.77 30.86
N MET A 58 -18.38 -0.06 30.24
CA MET A 58 -18.12 1.23 29.60
C MET A 58 -19.14 2.23 30.12
N VAL A 59 -18.82 2.85 31.26
CA VAL A 59 -19.47 4.10 31.68
C VAL A 59 -18.50 5.22 31.35
N SER A 60 -18.56 5.75 30.14
CA SER A 60 -18.14 7.13 29.87
C SER A 60 -18.70 7.59 28.53
N SER A 61 -19.04 8.88 28.46
CA SER A 61 -19.45 9.62 27.29
C SER A 61 -18.50 9.41 26.09
N SER A 62 -18.80 8.43 25.24
CA SER A 62 -18.09 8.21 24.00
C SER A 62 -18.76 8.99 22.88
N THR A 63 -18.04 9.99 22.36
CA THR A 63 -18.38 10.62 21.08
C THR A 63 -18.05 9.61 19.99
N ALA A 64 -19.06 9.06 19.33
CA ALA A 64 -18.89 8.23 18.14
C ALA A 64 -18.31 9.08 17.01
N THR A 65 -17.13 8.74 16.50
CA THR A 65 -16.35 9.65 15.65
C THR A 65 -16.48 9.39 14.14
N ALA A 66 -17.01 8.25 13.70
CA ALA A 66 -17.40 8.04 12.29
C ALA A 66 -18.28 6.79 12.14
N ILE A 67 -19.16 6.79 11.14
CA ILE A 67 -19.86 5.60 10.65
C ILE A 67 -19.60 5.53 9.14
N SER A 68 -18.99 4.45 8.67
CA SER A 68 -18.85 4.17 7.22
C SER A 68 -19.81 3.05 6.81
N TYR A 69 -20.30 3.12 5.57
CA TYR A 69 -21.26 2.16 5.02
C TYR A 69 -20.68 1.47 3.79
N TYR A 70 -21.00 0.18 3.63
CA TYR A 70 -20.64 -0.61 2.46
C TYR A 70 -21.89 -1.26 1.88
N PHE A 71 -22.03 -1.20 0.55
CA PHE A 71 -23.07 -1.92 -0.17
C PHE A 71 -22.40 -2.84 -1.18
N ASN A 72 -22.49 -4.16 -0.98
CA ASN A 72 -22.14 -5.12 -2.02
C ASN A 72 -23.39 -5.38 -2.89
N SER A 73 -23.20 -5.62 -4.18
CA SER A 73 -24.30 -5.73 -5.16
C SER A 73 -25.16 -7.00 -5.06
N GLU A 74 -24.78 -7.96 -4.21
CA GLU A 74 -25.41 -9.29 -4.17
C GLU A 74 -25.96 -9.69 -2.80
N ASN A 75 -25.56 -9.01 -1.71
CA ASN A 75 -26.09 -9.16 -0.36
C ASN A 75 -25.79 -7.86 0.40
N TYR A 76 -26.82 -7.04 0.65
CA TYR A 76 -26.74 -5.79 1.39
C TYR A 76 -26.31 -6.01 2.86
N GLN A 77 -25.02 -6.25 3.10
CA GLN A 77 -24.45 -6.32 4.44
C GLN A 77 -23.73 -5.02 4.76
N LEU A 78 -24.36 -4.22 5.63
CA LEU A 78 -23.77 -3.05 6.26
C LEU A 78 -22.84 -3.51 7.40
N LYS A 79 -21.59 -3.03 7.39
CA LYS A 79 -20.70 -3.15 8.55
C LYS A 79 -20.41 -1.75 9.06
N THR A 80 -20.75 -1.51 10.32
CA THR A 80 -20.36 -0.29 11.02
C THR A 80 -19.17 -0.61 11.93
N PHE A 81 -18.24 0.33 11.99
CA PHE A 81 -17.21 0.36 13.02
C PHE A 81 -17.23 1.75 13.62
N TRP A 82 -16.80 1.85 14.88
CA TRP A 82 -16.45 3.15 15.45
C TRP A 82 -15.00 3.12 15.87
N GLN A 83 -14.43 4.32 15.91
CA GLN A 83 -13.05 4.54 16.31
C GLN A 83 -13.03 5.45 17.54
N ASP A 84 -12.30 5.03 18.56
CA ASP A 84 -11.99 5.82 19.75
C ASP A 84 -10.45 5.94 19.84
N GLY A 85 -9.91 7.12 19.55
CA GLY A 85 -8.47 7.32 19.36
C GLY A 85 -7.91 6.45 18.21
N ASP A 86 -6.91 5.63 18.50
CA ASP A 86 -6.29 4.71 17.53
C ASP A 86 -6.96 3.33 17.50
N GLU A 87 -7.96 3.07 18.35
CA GLU A 87 -8.61 1.77 18.46
C GLU A 87 -9.91 1.72 17.63
N THR A 88 -10.03 0.67 16.81
CA THR A 88 -11.22 0.39 16.00
C THR A 88 -12.04 -0.72 16.65
N TYR A 89 -13.32 -0.44 16.93
CA TYR A 89 -14.25 -1.33 17.58
C TYR A 89 -15.35 -1.79 16.60
N TYR A 90 -15.64 -3.09 16.62
CA TYR A 90 -16.64 -3.71 15.75
C TYR A 90 -17.95 -3.98 16.48
N THR A 91 -18.87 -3.03 16.34
CA THR A 91 -20.30 -3.11 16.67
C THR A 91 -21.17 -3.95 15.74
N SER A 92 -21.72 -5.10 16.16
CA SER A 92 -22.94 -5.62 15.53
C SER A 92 -24.14 -4.77 15.98
N SER A 93 -24.36 -3.64 15.32
CA SER A 93 -25.60 -2.87 15.49
C SER A 93 -26.70 -3.45 14.61
N LYS A 94 -27.91 -3.63 15.15
CA LYS A 94 -29.09 -3.91 14.32
C LYS A 94 -29.47 -2.62 13.60
N TYR A 95 -29.54 -2.68 12.28
CA TYR A 95 -30.06 -1.60 11.45
C TYR A 95 -31.27 -2.11 10.68
N SER A 96 -32.25 -1.23 10.51
CA SER A 96 -33.30 -1.39 9.51
C SER A 96 -33.23 -0.20 8.56
N ILE A 97 -33.28 -0.50 7.26
CA ILE A 97 -33.41 0.51 6.21
C ILE A 97 -34.84 0.40 5.70
N SER A 98 -35.63 1.44 5.94
CA SER A 98 -36.96 1.57 5.32
C SER A 98 -36.93 2.72 4.33
N GLY A 99 -37.14 2.40 3.05
CA GLY A 99 -37.25 3.36 1.95
C GLY A 99 -38.62 3.26 1.29
N ASN A 100 -39.09 4.36 0.71
CA ASN A 100 -40.27 4.31 -0.16
C ASN A 100 -39.83 3.83 -1.55
N ILE A 101 -40.36 2.70 -2.03
CA ILE A 101 -39.97 2.09 -3.32
C ILE A 101 -40.17 3.07 -4.50
N SER A 102 -41.08 4.04 -4.35
CA SER A 102 -41.34 5.08 -5.36
C SER A 102 -40.36 6.26 -5.33
N ASP A 103 -39.53 6.40 -4.28
CA ASP A 103 -38.54 7.48 -4.14
C ASP A 103 -37.29 6.95 -3.41
N VAL A 104 -36.42 6.27 -4.16
CA VAL A 104 -35.12 5.73 -3.71
C VAL A 104 -34.15 6.80 -3.19
N SER A 105 -34.49 8.09 -3.31
CA SER A 105 -33.66 9.18 -2.82
C SER A 105 -33.85 9.47 -1.32
N LYS A 106 -34.80 8.83 -0.64
CA LYS A 106 -35.11 9.12 0.77
C LYS A 106 -35.39 7.86 1.58
N GLY A 107 -34.83 7.79 2.78
CA GLY A 107 -35.13 6.72 3.72
C GLY A 107 -34.81 7.11 5.15
N SER A 108 -34.97 6.15 6.05
CA SER A 108 -34.53 6.27 7.43
C SER A 108 -33.60 5.12 7.76
N LEU A 109 -32.52 5.45 8.47
CA LEU A 109 -31.62 4.51 9.11
C LEU A 109 -31.86 4.57 10.61
N THR A 110 -32.32 3.47 11.19
CA THR A 110 -32.46 3.35 12.64
C THR A 110 -31.30 2.55 13.19
N PHE A 111 -30.62 3.08 14.21
CA PHE A 111 -29.61 2.36 14.97
C PHE A 111 -29.99 2.36 16.45
N SER A 112 -29.80 1.21 17.11
CA SER A 112 -30.00 1.08 18.55
C SER A 112 -28.67 0.94 19.26
N PHE A 113 -28.45 1.77 20.28
CA PHE A 113 -27.32 1.67 21.18
C PHE A 113 -27.85 1.68 22.61
N GLU A 114 -27.49 0.65 23.40
CA GLU A 114 -27.94 0.50 24.79
C GLU A 114 -29.46 0.64 24.99
N GLY A 115 -30.25 0.14 24.02
CA GLY A 115 -31.71 0.20 24.07
C GLY A 115 -32.33 1.55 23.67
N THR A 116 -31.51 2.56 23.34
CA THR A 116 -31.99 3.81 22.75
C THR A 116 -31.94 3.72 21.23
N GLU A 117 -33.10 3.87 20.58
CA GLU A 117 -33.20 3.96 19.13
C GLU A 117 -33.00 5.41 18.66
N ASN A 118 -32.07 5.58 17.73
CA ASN A 118 -31.84 6.82 17.01
C ASN A 118 -32.20 6.59 15.54
N THR A 119 -33.17 7.35 15.04
CA THR A 119 -33.59 7.28 13.65
C THR A 119 -33.07 8.50 12.93
N CYS A 120 -32.18 8.30 11.96
CA CYS A 120 -31.73 9.35 11.05
C CYS A 120 -32.43 9.23 9.72
N LYS A 121 -33.10 10.30 9.29
CA LYS A 121 -33.51 10.44 7.89
C LYS A 121 -32.28 10.67 7.05
N PHE A 122 -32.24 10.01 5.90
CA PHE A 122 -31.21 10.23 4.91
C PHE A 122 -31.80 10.64 3.57
N TYR A 123 -31.00 11.39 2.83
CA TYR A 123 -31.18 11.68 1.42
C TYR A 123 -30.02 11.07 0.63
N VAL A 124 -30.31 10.33 -0.43
CA VAL A 124 -29.28 9.86 -1.35
C VAL A 124 -29.01 11.00 -2.33
N ALA A 125 -27.96 11.77 -2.07
CA ALA A 125 -27.60 12.95 -2.86
C ALA A 125 -27.18 12.57 -4.29
N ASP A 126 -26.49 11.43 -4.44
CA ASP A 126 -26.17 10.79 -5.70
C ASP A 126 -25.89 9.28 -5.52
N LYS A 127 -25.43 8.60 -6.56
CA LYS A 127 -25.20 7.14 -6.53
C LYS A 127 -24.13 6.68 -5.53
N GLU A 128 -23.37 7.59 -4.92
CA GLU A 128 -22.22 7.27 -4.08
C GLU A 128 -22.32 7.89 -2.67
N THR A 129 -23.27 8.80 -2.41
CA THR A 129 -23.31 9.60 -1.18
C THR A 129 -24.67 9.57 -0.46
N LEU A 130 -24.61 9.40 0.87
CA LEU A 130 -25.74 9.37 1.80
C LEU A 130 -25.68 10.57 2.76
N ASP A 131 -26.64 11.49 2.66
CA ASP A 131 -26.72 12.67 3.50
C ASP A 131 -27.69 12.43 4.64
N LEU A 132 -27.20 12.40 5.88
CA LEU A 132 -28.07 12.36 7.05
C LEU A 132 -28.58 13.78 7.33
N THR A 133 -29.89 13.99 7.23
CA THR A 133 -30.47 15.34 7.29
C THR A 133 -31.18 15.62 8.62
N GLU A 134 -31.73 14.61 9.27
CA GLU A 134 -32.49 14.77 10.52
C GLU A 134 -32.38 13.50 11.38
N CYS A 135 -31.70 13.57 12.52
CA CYS A 135 -31.63 12.46 13.48
C CYS A 135 -32.50 12.77 14.70
N SER A 136 -33.38 11.84 15.08
CA SER A 136 -34.14 11.96 16.32
C SER A 136 -33.23 11.67 17.52
N ASN A 137 -33.18 12.59 18.48
CA ASN A 137 -32.53 12.49 19.80
C ASN A 137 -31.01 12.64 19.90
N SER A 138 -30.32 13.16 18.89
CA SER A 138 -28.88 13.37 19.01
C SER A 138 -28.49 14.84 19.15
N ASN A 139 -27.71 15.15 20.18
CA ASN A 139 -26.74 16.25 20.17
C ASN A 139 -25.61 15.99 19.13
N LEU A 140 -25.88 15.25 18.05
CA LEU A 140 -24.92 15.06 16.96
C LEU A 140 -24.89 16.37 16.17
N ASP A 141 -23.79 17.09 16.31
CA ASP A 141 -23.48 18.24 15.48
C ASP A 141 -23.15 17.74 14.07
N VAL A 142 -24.01 18.07 13.10
CA VAL A 142 -23.91 17.66 11.68
C VAL A 142 -22.99 18.63 10.89
N THR A 143 -22.26 19.52 11.56
CA THR A 143 -21.31 20.46 10.92
C THR A 143 -20.14 19.79 10.17
N THR A 144 -19.97 18.47 10.28
CA THR A 144 -18.87 17.70 9.67
C THR A 144 -18.99 17.51 8.15
N TYR A 145 -20.14 17.78 7.52
CA TYR A 145 -20.36 17.44 6.11
C TYR A 145 -19.52 18.26 5.10
N LYS A 146 -19.02 19.45 5.50
CA LYS A 146 -18.21 20.30 4.60
C LYS A 146 -16.74 19.87 4.53
N ALA A 147 -16.23 19.15 5.52
CA ALA A 147 -14.85 18.65 5.52
C ALA A 147 -14.65 17.46 4.57
N THR A 148 -15.72 16.73 4.24
CA THR A 148 -15.69 15.55 3.36
C THR A 148 -15.50 15.92 1.90
N SER A 149 -16.21 16.94 1.36
CA SER A 149 -16.04 17.31 -0.05
C SER A 149 -14.68 17.92 -0.36
N ASP A 150 -14.14 18.71 0.56
CA ASP A 150 -12.80 19.31 0.40
C ASP A 150 -11.72 18.21 0.48
N ARG A 151 -11.85 17.26 1.41
CA ARG A 151 -10.95 16.10 1.52
C ARG A 151 -11.07 15.14 0.35
N GLU A 152 -12.27 14.88 -0.16
CA GLU A 152 -12.46 14.06 -1.37
C GLU A 152 -11.87 14.74 -2.60
N GLY A 153 -12.03 16.06 -2.72
CA GLY A 153 -11.36 16.86 -3.74
C GLY A 153 -9.84 16.76 -3.64
N GLU A 154 -9.30 16.83 -2.43
CA GLU A 154 -7.86 16.66 -2.16
C GLU A 154 -7.38 15.25 -2.48
N LEU A 155 -8.05 14.20 -2.01
CA LEU A 155 -7.70 12.80 -2.30
C LEU A 155 -7.77 12.51 -3.80
N ARG A 156 -8.75 13.08 -4.50
CA ARG A 156 -8.85 12.96 -5.95
C ARG A 156 -7.70 13.67 -6.65
N ARG A 157 -7.33 14.89 -6.21
CA ARG A 157 -6.16 15.60 -6.74
C ARG A 157 -4.88 14.81 -6.53
N ILE A 158 -4.68 14.24 -5.34
CA ILE A 158 -3.53 13.38 -5.03
C ILE A 158 -3.53 12.13 -5.92
N ALA A 159 -4.69 11.51 -6.14
CA ALA A 159 -4.81 10.36 -7.03
C ALA A 159 -4.53 10.71 -8.51
N GLU A 160 -4.84 11.94 -8.94
CA GLU A 160 -4.51 12.45 -10.28
C GLU A 160 -3.00 12.69 -10.47
N GLU A 161 -2.24 12.82 -9.38
CA GLU A 161 -0.77 12.94 -9.40
C GLU A 161 -0.06 11.57 -9.45
N VAL A 162 -0.80 10.45 -9.29
CA VAL A 162 -0.29 9.10 -9.54
C VAL A 162 -0.37 8.81 -11.03
N ILE A 163 0.79 8.67 -11.68
CA ILE A 163 0.91 8.43 -13.12
C ILE A 163 1.10 6.95 -13.47
N TRP A 164 1.44 6.11 -12.49
CA TRP A 164 1.49 4.66 -12.63
C TRP A 164 1.32 3.98 -11.27
N SER A 165 0.73 2.79 -11.25
CA SER A 165 0.64 1.94 -10.07
C SER A 165 0.58 0.46 -10.42
N ALA A 166 1.07 -0.41 -9.53
CA ALA A 166 0.92 -1.87 -9.63
C ALA A 166 0.14 -2.43 -8.42
N ASN A 167 -1.17 -2.17 -8.37
CA ASN A 167 -2.04 -2.71 -7.32
C ASN A 167 -2.54 -4.12 -7.71
N PRO A 168 -2.16 -5.18 -6.97
CA PRO A 168 -2.58 -6.54 -7.27
C PRO A 168 -4.09 -6.77 -7.12
N GLU A 169 -4.81 -5.97 -6.32
CA GLU A 169 -6.28 -6.01 -6.23
C GLU A 169 -6.97 -5.56 -7.52
N VAL A 170 -6.29 -4.75 -8.34
CA VAL A 170 -6.79 -4.32 -9.65
C VAL A 170 -6.48 -5.37 -10.71
N SER A 171 -5.27 -5.92 -10.69
CA SER A 171 -4.88 -7.05 -11.54
C SER A 171 -3.69 -7.81 -10.98
N GLU A 172 -3.83 -9.14 -10.94
CA GLU A 172 -2.77 -10.09 -10.57
C GLU A 172 -1.84 -10.42 -11.75
N LYS A 173 -2.11 -9.90 -12.95
CA LYS A 173 -1.27 -10.14 -14.13
C LYS A 173 -0.09 -9.18 -14.13
N VAL A 174 1.12 -9.74 -14.20
CA VAL A 174 2.35 -8.96 -14.24
C VAL A 174 2.35 -7.98 -15.42
N GLU A 175 1.89 -8.43 -16.58
CA GLU A 175 1.89 -7.67 -17.83
C GLU A 175 0.94 -6.46 -17.81
N ASP A 176 -0.03 -6.43 -16.90
CA ASP A 176 -0.96 -5.30 -16.80
C ASP A 176 -0.28 -4.06 -16.19
N SER A 177 0.72 -4.25 -15.32
CA SER A 177 1.43 -3.16 -14.64
C SER A 177 2.89 -3.04 -15.06
N PHE A 178 3.54 -4.15 -15.41
CA PHE A 178 4.95 -4.21 -15.74
C PHE A 178 5.15 -4.66 -17.18
N LYS A 179 6.29 -4.33 -17.78
CA LYS A 179 6.57 -4.82 -19.14
C LYS A 179 6.69 -6.33 -19.20
N ARG A 180 7.26 -6.92 -18.14
CA ARG A 180 7.48 -8.35 -17.95
C ARG A 180 8.02 -8.65 -16.55
N LEU A 181 7.97 -9.93 -16.19
CA LEU A 181 8.88 -10.54 -15.24
C LEU A 181 10.21 -10.85 -15.96
N ASP A 182 11.34 -10.52 -15.33
CA ASP A 182 12.67 -10.99 -15.72
C ASP A 182 13.04 -12.21 -14.86
N PRO A 183 12.78 -13.45 -15.33
CA PRO A 183 13.14 -14.68 -14.60
C PRO A 183 14.63 -15.07 -14.76
N GLY A 184 15.38 -14.25 -15.51
CA GLY A 184 16.74 -14.55 -15.95
C GLY A 184 16.80 -15.26 -17.30
N ASN A 185 17.77 -14.89 -18.13
CA ASN A 185 18.07 -15.55 -19.39
C ASN A 185 19.04 -16.71 -19.17
N TYR A 186 18.71 -17.86 -19.74
CA TYR A 186 19.64 -18.97 -19.81
C TYR A 186 20.72 -18.72 -20.89
N PRO A 187 21.99 -19.09 -20.66
CA PRO A 187 22.57 -19.62 -19.42
C PRO A 187 23.06 -18.53 -18.44
N GLN A 188 23.06 -17.26 -18.85
CA GLN A 188 23.78 -16.19 -18.13
C GLN A 188 23.26 -15.94 -16.70
N ASP A 189 21.96 -16.11 -16.49
CA ASP A 189 21.27 -15.86 -15.23
C ASP A 189 21.00 -17.13 -14.39
N TYR A 190 21.61 -18.26 -14.79
CA TYR A 190 21.69 -19.50 -13.99
C TYR A 190 23.05 -19.60 -13.32
N CYS A 191 23.11 -20.29 -12.19
CA CYS A 191 24.33 -20.44 -11.40
C CYS A 191 25.26 -21.57 -11.88
N TRP A 192 24.91 -22.30 -12.95
CA TRP A 192 25.66 -23.43 -13.50
C TRP A 192 25.93 -23.33 -15.01
N GLU A 193 26.71 -24.29 -15.52
CA GLU A 193 27.03 -24.47 -16.94
C GLU A 193 25.84 -25.06 -17.73
N LEU A 194 26.01 -25.13 -19.05
CA LEU A 194 24.98 -25.62 -19.97
C LEU A 194 24.72 -27.12 -19.75
N GLY A 195 23.55 -27.51 -19.24
CA GLY A 195 23.12 -28.91 -19.05
C GLY A 195 22.51 -29.25 -17.67
N ASP A 196 22.61 -28.36 -16.68
CA ASP A 196 22.15 -28.61 -15.30
C ASP A 196 20.77 -27.95 -15.00
N GLU A 197 19.98 -27.61 -16.02
CA GLU A 197 18.67 -26.95 -15.82
C GLU A 197 17.57 -27.90 -15.33
N GLU A 198 17.77 -29.20 -15.49
CA GLU A 198 16.76 -30.20 -15.16
C GLU A 198 16.46 -30.17 -13.65
N GLY A 199 15.23 -29.77 -13.31
CA GLY A 199 14.77 -29.65 -11.92
C GLY A 199 14.96 -28.27 -11.28
N VAL A 200 15.62 -27.31 -11.94
CA VAL A 200 15.75 -25.95 -11.40
C VAL A 200 14.45 -25.16 -11.59
N LYS A 201 13.74 -24.92 -10.48
CA LYS A 201 12.50 -24.11 -10.47
C LYS A 201 12.73 -22.76 -11.15
N ALA A 202 11.76 -22.32 -11.94
CA ALA A 202 11.77 -20.99 -12.54
C ALA A 202 11.44 -19.92 -11.48
N SER A 203 12.03 -18.74 -11.62
CA SER A 203 11.59 -17.57 -10.88
C SER A 203 10.15 -17.24 -11.23
N SER A 204 9.37 -16.80 -10.26
CA SER A 204 7.93 -16.58 -10.41
C SER A 204 7.47 -15.29 -9.75
N ALA A 205 6.31 -14.83 -10.21
CA ALA A 205 5.53 -13.76 -9.60
C ALA A 205 4.13 -14.28 -9.34
N SER A 206 3.58 -13.95 -8.17
CA SER A 206 2.20 -14.24 -7.80
C SER A 206 1.66 -13.15 -6.88
N THR A 207 0.38 -13.22 -6.53
CA THR A 207 -0.22 -12.43 -5.45
C THR A 207 -0.49 -13.32 -4.25
N ILE A 208 -0.43 -12.75 -3.05
CA ILE A 208 -0.81 -13.42 -1.80
C ILE A 208 -1.60 -12.45 -0.92
N ILE A 209 -2.32 -12.97 0.08
CA ILE A 209 -2.96 -12.14 1.11
C ILE A 209 -1.99 -12.03 2.29
N ASP A 210 -1.43 -10.84 2.49
CA ASP A 210 -0.70 -10.44 3.69
C ASP A 210 -1.70 -9.97 4.77
N PRO A 211 -1.54 -10.38 6.03
CA PRO A 211 -2.48 -10.05 7.09
C PRO A 211 -2.55 -8.55 7.42
N GLN A 212 -1.49 -7.78 7.10
CA GLN A 212 -1.44 -6.35 7.39
C GLN A 212 -1.91 -5.49 6.22
N TYR A 213 -1.53 -5.87 4.99
CA TYR A 213 -1.73 -5.04 3.81
C TYR A 213 -2.67 -5.62 2.75
N GLY A 214 -3.33 -6.75 3.05
CA GLY A 214 -4.25 -7.37 2.10
C GLY A 214 -3.51 -8.01 0.93
N MET A 215 -3.99 -7.81 -0.29
CA MET A 215 -3.36 -8.45 -1.45
C MET A 215 -2.03 -7.77 -1.79
N VAL A 216 -0.93 -8.53 -1.85
CA VAL A 216 0.41 -8.03 -2.17
C VAL A 216 1.07 -8.87 -3.26
N TRP A 217 2.04 -8.30 -3.97
CA TRP A 217 2.89 -9.06 -4.90
C TRP A 217 3.91 -9.88 -4.13
N LYS A 218 4.16 -11.10 -4.60
CA LYS A 218 5.26 -11.96 -4.18
C LYS A 218 6.11 -12.34 -5.39
N LEU A 219 7.38 -11.97 -5.37
CA LEU A 219 8.40 -12.48 -6.28
C LEU A 219 9.20 -13.57 -5.58
N ASN A 220 9.36 -14.72 -6.23
CA ASN A 220 10.20 -15.80 -5.75
C ASN A 220 11.40 -15.99 -6.69
N LYS A 221 12.61 -15.87 -6.13
CA LYS A 221 13.87 -16.25 -6.75
C LYS A 221 14.33 -17.56 -6.11
N PRO A 222 14.12 -18.72 -6.75
CA PRO A 222 14.53 -19.98 -6.19
C PRO A 222 16.05 -20.08 -6.09
N GLN A 223 16.50 -21.06 -5.31
CA GLN A 223 17.89 -21.49 -5.31
C GLN A 223 18.34 -21.79 -6.75
N MET A 224 19.62 -21.57 -7.03
CA MET A 224 20.24 -21.74 -8.36
C MET A 224 19.82 -20.71 -9.43
N ARG A 225 18.95 -19.75 -9.10
CA ARG A 225 18.63 -18.58 -9.93
C ARG A 225 19.34 -17.33 -9.43
N LYS A 226 19.80 -16.51 -10.36
CA LYS A 226 20.40 -15.20 -10.05
C LYS A 226 19.38 -14.06 -9.95
N ARG A 227 18.15 -14.24 -10.47
CA ARG A 227 17.18 -13.15 -10.66
C ARG A 227 15.72 -13.58 -10.52
N ALA A 228 14.93 -12.75 -9.85
CA ALA A 228 13.48 -12.60 -10.08
C ALA A 228 13.14 -11.11 -9.96
N GLU A 229 12.80 -10.43 -11.07
CA GLU A 229 12.54 -8.98 -11.04
C GLU A 229 11.37 -8.56 -11.91
N PHE A 230 10.48 -7.72 -11.40
CA PHE A 230 9.60 -6.91 -12.24
C PHE A 230 10.44 -5.90 -13.02
N ALA A 231 10.21 -5.80 -14.33
CA ALA A 231 10.98 -4.91 -15.19
C ALA A 231 10.08 -3.90 -15.89
N ARG A 232 10.41 -2.62 -15.70
CA ARG A 232 9.76 -1.44 -16.29
C ARG A 232 8.32 -1.26 -15.85
N ALA A 233 7.96 -0.02 -15.58
CA ALA A 233 6.59 0.40 -15.31
C ALA A 233 5.74 0.49 -16.60
N GLU A 234 5.91 -0.43 -17.56
CA GLU A 234 5.30 -0.35 -18.91
C GLU A 234 4.35 -1.53 -19.18
N GLY A 235 3.24 -1.59 -18.42
CA GLY A 235 2.22 -2.62 -18.60
C GLY A 235 1.14 -2.27 -19.63
N GLU A 236 0.21 -3.20 -19.84
CA GLU A 236 -0.94 -3.05 -20.75
C GLU A 236 -2.04 -2.15 -20.19
N VAL A 237 -2.22 -2.13 -18.86
CA VAL A 237 -3.25 -1.33 -18.17
C VAL A 237 -2.65 -0.04 -17.62
N ASN A 238 -1.50 -0.15 -16.95
CA ASN A 238 -0.78 1.00 -16.38
C ASN A 238 0.61 1.08 -17.03
N SER A 239 0.93 2.23 -17.60
CA SER A 239 2.17 2.41 -18.37
C SER A 239 2.79 3.78 -18.15
N TYR A 240 4.07 3.78 -17.80
CA TYR A 240 4.92 4.94 -17.65
C TYR A 240 6.35 4.60 -18.12
N SER A 241 6.83 5.39 -19.07
CA SER A 241 8.22 5.37 -19.54
C SER A 241 8.87 6.69 -19.18
N ALA A 242 9.90 6.64 -18.34
CA ALA A 242 10.62 7.83 -17.90
C ALA A 242 11.36 8.51 -19.06
N LYS A 243 11.39 9.84 -19.03
CA LYS A 243 12.01 10.70 -20.04
C LYS A 243 13.02 11.63 -19.40
N ASP A 244 13.98 12.09 -20.20
CA ASP A 244 14.90 13.14 -19.77
C ASP A 244 14.11 14.38 -19.34
N GLY A 245 14.46 14.93 -18.18
CA GLY A 245 13.81 16.08 -17.56
C GLY A 245 12.66 15.74 -16.61
N ASP A 246 12.15 14.50 -16.61
CA ASP A 246 11.14 14.05 -15.67
C ASP A 246 11.61 14.25 -14.22
N ASP A 247 10.68 14.61 -13.34
CA ASP A 247 10.89 14.76 -11.90
C ASP A 247 9.76 14.01 -11.20
N ILE A 248 10.08 12.82 -10.72
CA ILE A 248 9.11 11.83 -10.27
C ILE A 248 9.44 11.32 -8.88
N TYR A 249 8.42 10.82 -8.20
CA TYR A 249 8.53 10.07 -6.96
C TYR A 249 8.11 8.63 -7.24
N ILE A 250 8.87 7.68 -6.72
CA ILE A 250 8.61 6.24 -6.84
C ILE A 250 8.44 5.72 -5.41
N GLY A 251 7.24 5.29 -5.06
CA GLY A 251 6.90 4.79 -3.73
C GLY A 251 6.48 3.32 -3.73
N TRP A 252 6.87 2.57 -2.71
CA TRP A 252 6.43 1.18 -2.50
C TRP A 252 6.70 0.70 -1.07
N ARG A 253 6.00 -0.36 -0.68
CA ARG A 253 6.34 -1.19 0.48
C ARG A 253 7.18 -2.38 0.05
N TRP A 254 8.04 -2.83 0.95
CA TRP A 254 8.90 -3.97 0.71
C TRP A 254 9.12 -4.81 1.96
N LYS A 255 9.25 -6.11 1.75
CA LYS A 255 9.67 -7.11 2.72
C LYS A 255 10.44 -8.19 1.97
N ILE A 256 11.44 -8.81 2.59
CA ILE A 256 12.16 -9.96 2.04
C ILE A 256 12.27 -11.09 3.05
N SER A 257 12.23 -12.32 2.56
CA SER A 257 12.44 -13.51 3.37
C SER A 257 13.03 -14.67 2.57
N THR A 258 13.50 -15.68 3.29
CA THR A 258 14.00 -16.94 2.75
C THR A 258 13.14 -18.09 3.26
N GLU A 259 12.86 -19.09 2.43
CA GLU A 259 11.97 -20.21 2.82
C GLU A 259 12.51 -21.01 4.04
N ASP A 260 13.83 -21.12 4.17
CA ASP A 260 14.51 -21.86 5.25
C ASP A 260 14.99 -20.97 6.41
N ALA A 261 14.55 -19.70 6.45
CA ALA A 261 15.02 -18.69 7.40
C ALA A 261 16.56 -18.50 7.42
N SER A 262 17.25 -18.84 6.33
CA SER A 262 18.66 -18.52 6.17
C SER A 262 18.89 -17.01 6.07
N ASN A 263 20.07 -16.56 6.49
CA ASN A 263 20.45 -15.17 6.32
C ASN A 263 20.86 -14.93 4.87
N ILE A 264 20.30 -13.88 4.26
CA ILE A 264 20.82 -13.33 3.01
C ILE A 264 22.13 -12.60 3.30
N ALA A 265 23.25 -13.24 2.97
CA ALA A 265 24.60 -12.73 3.28
C ALA A 265 25.37 -12.18 2.06
N ASP A 266 24.79 -12.31 0.85
CA ASP A 266 25.32 -11.72 -0.37
C ASP A 266 24.46 -10.50 -0.72
N GLU A 267 25.08 -9.35 -1.04
CA GLU A 267 24.39 -8.11 -1.45
C GLU A 267 23.40 -8.38 -2.61
N VAL A 268 22.11 -8.59 -2.33
CA VAL A 268 21.08 -8.74 -3.37
C VAL A 268 20.50 -7.40 -3.73
N THR A 269 20.49 -7.08 -5.01
CA THR A 269 19.81 -5.89 -5.51
C THR A 269 18.30 -6.09 -5.43
N VAL A 270 17.61 -5.18 -4.74
CA VAL A 270 16.16 -5.25 -4.49
C VAL A 270 15.35 -4.20 -5.24
N PHE A 271 16.01 -3.11 -5.64
CA PHE A 271 15.50 -2.08 -6.53
C PHE A 271 16.61 -1.56 -7.44
N GLN A 272 16.27 -1.24 -8.69
CA GLN A 272 17.20 -0.63 -9.64
C GLN A 272 16.51 0.47 -10.43
N TRP A 273 17.12 1.66 -10.45
CA TRP A 273 16.96 2.59 -11.55
C TRP A 273 17.96 2.19 -12.63
N LYS A 274 17.47 1.56 -13.70
CA LYS A 274 18.28 0.83 -14.68
C LYS A 274 18.35 1.58 -16.01
N SER A 275 19.55 1.66 -16.60
CA SER A 275 19.73 2.20 -17.96
C SER A 275 19.63 1.11 -19.02
N ALA A 276 18.92 1.39 -20.11
CA ALA A 276 18.95 0.58 -21.32
C ALA A 276 20.24 0.82 -22.11
N ALA A 277 20.87 -0.25 -22.60
CA ALA A 277 22.11 -0.17 -23.38
C ALA A 277 21.90 0.50 -24.75
N PRO A 278 22.96 1.08 -25.35
CA PRO A 278 24.28 1.35 -24.76
C PRO A 278 24.19 2.40 -23.64
N HIS A 279 25.03 2.31 -22.61
CA HIS A 279 25.05 3.21 -21.45
C HIS A 279 26.47 3.32 -20.86
N ASP A 280 26.77 4.42 -20.19
CA ASP A 280 27.98 4.64 -19.38
C ASP A 280 27.75 4.21 -17.91
N GLN A 281 26.50 4.19 -17.45
CA GLN A 281 26.03 3.75 -16.14
C GLN A 281 24.99 2.64 -16.34
N ASN A 282 25.31 1.43 -15.89
CA ASN A 282 24.37 0.31 -15.99
C ASN A 282 23.12 0.54 -15.12
N TYR A 283 23.29 1.08 -13.92
CA TYR A 283 22.21 1.42 -13.00
C TYR A 283 22.63 2.67 -12.22
N PRO A 284 22.11 3.87 -12.53
CA PRO A 284 22.49 5.07 -11.80
C PRO A 284 22.23 4.98 -10.30
N VAL A 285 21.09 4.39 -9.92
CA VAL A 285 20.69 4.18 -8.51
C VAL A 285 20.28 2.73 -8.32
N ASN A 286 20.66 2.12 -7.21
CA ASN A 286 20.09 0.85 -6.79
C ASN A 286 19.89 0.80 -5.27
N MET A 287 19.15 -0.23 -4.82
CA MET A 287 19.17 -0.65 -3.43
C MET A 287 19.65 -2.09 -3.33
N GLU A 288 20.54 -2.36 -2.38
CA GLU A 288 21.12 -3.68 -2.12
C GLU A 288 20.86 -4.11 -0.68
N TYR A 289 20.64 -5.41 -0.45
CA TYR A 289 20.32 -6.00 0.85
C TYR A 289 21.22 -7.20 1.16
N ASP A 290 21.79 -7.23 2.36
CA ASP A 290 22.56 -8.37 2.92
C ASP A 290 22.30 -8.56 4.42
N GLY A 291 21.11 -8.17 4.88
CA GLY A 291 20.80 -7.90 6.28
C GLY A 291 20.88 -6.41 6.62
N THR A 292 21.73 -5.66 5.91
CA THR A 292 21.68 -4.20 5.83
C THR A 292 21.11 -3.81 4.48
N LEU A 293 20.14 -2.90 4.46
CA LEU A 293 19.70 -2.26 3.24
C LEU A 293 20.57 -1.05 2.96
N THR A 294 21.03 -0.89 1.72
CA THR A 294 21.78 0.28 1.25
C THR A 294 21.09 0.93 0.07
N LEU A 295 21.10 2.26 0.00
CA LEU A 295 20.81 3.03 -1.20
C LEU A 295 22.13 3.47 -1.82
N ASN A 296 22.36 3.16 -3.09
CA ASN A 296 23.63 3.42 -3.75
C ASN A 296 23.44 4.29 -5.00
N ALA A 297 24.44 5.15 -5.25
CA ALA A 297 24.65 5.79 -6.54
C ALA A 297 25.87 5.18 -7.23
N PHE A 298 25.81 5.04 -8.56
CA PHE A 298 26.93 4.56 -9.37
C PHE A 298 27.36 5.61 -10.38
N GLY A 299 28.66 5.93 -10.40
CA GLY A 299 29.24 6.85 -11.36
C GLY A 299 29.35 6.29 -12.79
N PRO A 300 29.39 7.16 -13.82
CA PRO A 300 29.55 6.77 -15.22
C PRO A 300 30.94 6.24 -15.57
N SER A 301 30.99 5.39 -16.61
CA SER A 301 32.18 4.75 -17.16
C SER A 301 32.41 5.13 -18.63
N TYR A 302 32.86 6.36 -18.89
CA TYR A 302 32.97 6.87 -20.27
C TYR A 302 33.97 6.12 -21.17
N ASP A 303 34.94 5.43 -20.57
CA ASP A 303 35.95 4.65 -21.29
C ASP A 303 35.61 3.15 -21.34
N GLY A 304 34.50 2.74 -20.73
CA GLY A 304 34.10 1.35 -20.58
C GLY A 304 35.06 0.48 -19.76
N THR A 305 35.97 1.07 -18.98
CA THR A 305 36.94 0.33 -18.15
C THR A 305 36.56 0.28 -16.68
N GLY A 306 37.16 -0.65 -15.93
CA GLY A 306 36.92 -0.82 -14.50
C GLY A 306 35.62 -1.55 -14.16
N TRP A 307 35.57 -2.10 -12.94
CA TRP A 307 34.38 -2.76 -12.43
C TRP A 307 33.36 -1.71 -11.95
N PRO A 308 32.06 -1.86 -12.26
CA PRO A 308 31.03 -0.92 -11.81
C PRO A 308 31.08 -0.62 -10.30
N SER A 309 31.42 -1.60 -9.48
CA SER A 309 31.53 -1.45 -8.02
C SER A 309 32.62 -0.47 -7.56
N GLN A 310 33.63 -0.16 -8.39
CA GLN A 310 34.63 0.86 -8.06
C GLN A 310 34.04 2.28 -8.07
N ARG A 311 32.93 2.46 -8.81
CA ARG A 311 32.20 3.72 -8.93
C ARG A 311 30.92 3.73 -8.09
N ARG A 312 30.74 2.76 -7.18
CA ARG A 312 29.67 2.77 -6.17
C ARG A 312 29.96 3.84 -5.12
N THR A 313 28.91 4.49 -4.66
CA THR A 313 28.86 5.32 -3.45
C THR A 313 27.61 4.90 -2.67
N VAL A 314 27.77 4.55 -1.39
CA VAL A 314 26.65 4.30 -0.49
C VAL A 314 26.13 5.64 0.01
N LEU A 315 24.87 5.93 -0.31
CA LEU A 315 24.17 7.17 0.07
C LEU A 315 23.48 7.06 1.41
N TRP A 316 22.91 5.91 1.72
CA TRP A 316 22.17 5.65 2.96
C TRP A 316 22.22 4.17 3.28
N ARG A 317 22.12 3.81 4.55
CA ARG A 317 22.05 2.43 5.00
C ARG A 317 21.25 2.28 6.29
N GLU A 318 20.63 1.12 6.46
CA GLU A 318 19.92 0.75 7.69
C GLU A 318 19.90 -0.78 7.86
N GLU A 319 20.05 -1.26 9.09
CA GLU A 319 19.85 -2.69 9.38
C GLU A 319 18.35 -3.01 9.37
N ILE A 320 17.93 -3.95 8.53
CA ILE A 320 16.51 -4.31 8.40
C ILE A 320 16.38 -5.83 8.54
N PRO A 321 15.73 -6.31 9.61
CA PRO A 321 15.43 -7.73 9.75
C PRO A 321 14.64 -8.28 8.56
N GLN A 322 14.90 -9.54 8.18
CA GLN A 322 14.02 -10.27 7.28
C GLN A 322 12.61 -10.34 7.87
N ASP A 323 11.61 -10.53 7.01
CA ASP A 323 10.19 -10.60 7.38
C ASP A 323 9.59 -9.32 7.97
N GLN A 324 10.30 -8.19 7.94
CA GLN A 324 9.78 -6.89 8.33
C GLN A 324 9.36 -6.05 7.12
N TRP A 325 8.15 -5.49 7.17
CA TRP A 325 7.69 -4.50 6.21
C TRP A 325 8.32 -3.14 6.47
N VAL A 326 8.78 -2.50 5.40
CA VAL A 326 9.27 -1.13 5.39
C VAL A 326 8.71 -0.39 4.18
N THR A 327 8.69 0.94 4.22
CA THR A 327 8.21 1.77 3.13
C THR A 327 9.32 2.65 2.59
N PHE A 328 9.29 2.86 1.28
CA PHE A 328 10.26 3.67 0.56
C PHE A 328 9.57 4.68 -0.32
N VAL A 329 10.16 5.87 -0.43
CA VAL A 329 9.98 6.75 -1.58
C VAL A 329 11.33 7.21 -2.08
N VAL A 330 11.56 7.13 -3.38
CA VAL A 330 12.73 7.73 -4.05
C VAL A 330 12.23 8.80 -5.00
N ARG A 331 12.68 10.05 -4.81
CA ARG A 331 12.51 11.09 -5.82
C ARG A 331 13.66 11.01 -6.82
N ILE A 332 13.35 11.00 -8.10
CA ILE A 332 14.32 11.00 -9.19
C ILE A 332 14.00 12.15 -10.14
N LYS A 333 14.93 13.09 -10.29
CA LYS A 333 14.98 13.97 -11.47
C LYS A 333 15.87 13.32 -12.51
N VAL A 334 15.32 12.95 -13.66
CA VAL A 334 16.02 12.25 -14.75
C VAL A 334 16.85 13.24 -15.55
N ASP A 335 18.17 13.12 -15.50
CA ASP A 335 19.08 14.01 -16.22
C ASP A 335 20.39 13.31 -16.59
N ARG A 336 20.92 13.65 -17.77
CA ARG A 336 22.12 13.05 -18.36
C ARG A 336 23.42 13.78 -17.99
N ALA A 337 23.34 14.95 -17.37
CA ALA A 337 24.53 15.63 -16.87
C ALA A 337 25.00 14.97 -15.56
N ASP A 338 26.32 14.94 -15.35
CA ASP A 338 26.97 14.20 -14.26
C ASP A 338 26.49 14.60 -12.85
N PHE A 339 25.94 15.81 -12.72
CA PHE A 339 25.35 16.37 -11.51
C PHE A 339 24.01 17.10 -11.79
N GLY A 340 23.36 16.79 -12.91
CA GLY A 340 22.06 17.40 -13.28
C GLY A 340 20.85 16.71 -12.66
N GLY A 341 20.99 15.41 -12.37
CA GLY A 341 19.92 14.61 -11.78
C GLY A 341 19.86 14.80 -10.28
N ILE A 342 18.73 14.41 -9.70
CA ILE A 342 18.44 14.51 -8.26
C ILE A 342 18.01 13.15 -7.77
N VAL A 343 18.52 12.77 -6.60
CA VAL A 343 18.01 11.68 -5.76
C VAL A 343 17.71 12.23 -4.37
N GLN A 344 16.49 12.02 -3.90
CA GLN A 344 16.09 12.17 -2.50
C GLN A 344 15.41 10.88 -2.04
N PHE A 345 15.45 10.60 -0.74
CA PHE A 345 15.01 9.31 -0.20
C PHE A 345 14.22 9.46 1.09
N TRP A 346 13.09 8.74 1.17
CA TRP A 346 12.29 8.58 2.37
C TRP A 346 12.24 7.11 2.75
N TYR A 347 12.43 6.85 4.04
CA TYR A 347 12.33 5.54 4.66
C TYR A 347 11.29 5.61 5.78
N ASN A 348 10.29 4.73 5.76
CA ASN A 348 9.20 4.70 6.74
C ASN A 348 8.51 6.07 6.93
N GLY A 349 8.34 6.81 5.84
CA GLY A 349 7.72 8.13 5.83
C GLY A 349 8.64 9.31 6.16
N GLU A 350 9.87 9.06 6.61
CA GLU A 350 10.81 10.11 7.03
C GLU A 350 11.89 10.38 5.97
N GLU A 351 12.14 11.66 5.67
CA GLU A 351 13.18 12.08 4.73
C GLU A 351 14.58 11.83 5.31
N GLN A 352 15.39 11.05 4.60
CA GLN A 352 16.68 10.58 5.07
C GLN A 352 17.81 11.54 4.72
N SER A 353 18.82 11.61 5.60
CA SER A 353 20.08 12.26 5.27
C SER A 353 20.93 11.32 4.42
N LEU A 354 21.56 11.86 3.40
CA LEU A 354 22.41 11.16 2.45
C LEU A 354 23.87 11.50 2.70
N GLU A 355 24.75 10.52 2.49
CA GLU A 355 26.18 10.64 2.71
C GLU A 355 26.97 10.13 1.49
N ASN A 356 28.30 10.32 1.52
CA ASN A 356 29.21 9.72 0.55
C ASN A 356 30.08 8.69 1.29
N THR A 357 29.52 7.51 1.57
CA THR A 357 30.25 6.44 2.26
C THR A 357 30.63 5.32 1.29
N GLU A 358 31.62 4.50 1.70
CA GLU A 358 32.09 3.31 0.98
C GLU A 358 32.41 3.48 -0.52
N PHE A 359 32.83 4.68 -0.92
CA PHE A 359 33.20 4.96 -2.31
C PHE A 359 34.70 4.77 -2.56
N LYS A 360 35.05 4.48 -3.82
CA LYS A 360 36.45 4.48 -4.29
C LYS A 360 36.71 5.61 -5.30
N GLU A 361 35.99 5.60 -6.42
CA GLU A 361 36.29 6.51 -7.54
C GLU A 361 35.24 7.62 -7.74
N TYR A 362 34.04 7.42 -7.21
CA TYR A 362 32.91 8.31 -7.46
C TYR A 362 32.32 8.88 -6.16
N LYS A 363 31.83 10.11 -6.22
CA LYS A 363 31.02 10.73 -5.19
C LYS A 363 29.90 11.51 -5.85
N VAL A 364 28.73 11.50 -5.23
CA VAL A 364 27.68 12.45 -5.57
C VAL A 364 28.00 13.81 -4.99
N LYS A 365 27.46 14.87 -5.60
CA LYS A 365 27.43 16.19 -4.95
C LYS A 365 26.22 16.22 -4.02
N LEU A 366 26.42 16.50 -2.74
CA LEU A 366 25.31 16.64 -1.78
C LEU A 366 24.87 18.11 -1.66
N SER A 367 23.59 18.34 -1.37
CA SER A 367 23.08 19.62 -0.87
C SER A 367 23.67 19.96 0.51
N GLU A 368 23.55 21.21 0.93
CA GLU A 368 24.07 21.68 2.23
C GLU A 368 23.42 20.96 3.43
N ASP A 369 22.14 20.59 3.31
CA ASP A 369 21.40 19.83 4.32
C ASP A 369 21.63 18.32 4.23
N GLY A 370 22.37 17.84 3.22
CA GLY A 370 22.59 16.42 2.96
C GLY A 370 21.35 15.64 2.51
N LYS A 371 20.20 16.28 2.24
CA LYS A 371 18.95 15.57 1.86
C LYS A 371 18.84 15.29 0.36
N THR A 372 19.68 15.91 -0.45
CA THR A 372 19.67 15.77 -1.92
C THR A 372 21.04 15.35 -2.44
N ALA A 373 21.07 14.25 -3.18
CA ALA A 373 22.20 13.85 -3.99
C ALA A 373 22.01 14.33 -5.44
N PHE A 374 22.92 15.17 -5.91
CA PHE A 374 23.02 15.59 -7.30
C PHE A 374 23.98 14.67 -8.04
N HIS A 375 23.49 13.98 -9.07
CA HIS A 375 24.27 13.00 -9.82
C HIS A 375 23.55 12.60 -11.13
N ARG A 376 24.23 12.02 -12.13
CA ARG A 376 23.57 11.54 -13.37
C ARG A 376 22.59 10.41 -13.03
N THR A 377 21.32 10.60 -13.37
CA THR A 377 20.22 9.64 -13.16
C THR A 377 19.60 9.19 -14.49
N GLY A 378 19.81 9.90 -15.58
CA GLY A 378 19.42 9.52 -16.93
C GLY A 378 20.64 9.05 -17.71
N ASP A 379 20.60 7.86 -18.28
CA ASP A 379 21.69 7.38 -19.12
C ASP A 379 21.23 6.34 -20.15
N GLY A 380 22.08 6.09 -21.13
CA GLY A 380 21.80 5.18 -22.23
C GLY A 380 20.59 5.55 -23.08
N GLN A 381 19.87 4.57 -23.62
CA GLN A 381 18.71 4.89 -24.48
C GLN A 381 17.54 5.49 -23.68
N PHE A 382 17.29 4.94 -22.50
CA PHE A 382 16.29 5.38 -21.53
C PHE A 382 16.57 4.69 -20.20
N VAL A 383 15.93 5.17 -19.14
CA VAL A 383 16.01 4.61 -17.79
C VAL A 383 14.64 4.09 -17.34
N TYR A 384 14.64 3.11 -16.44
CA TYR A 384 13.42 2.46 -15.97
C TYR A 384 13.63 1.78 -14.61
N PRO A 385 12.56 1.65 -13.80
CA PRO A 385 12.66 0.94 -12.54
C PRO A 385 12.61 -0.58 -12.73
N LYS A 386 13.30 -1.30 -11.84
CA LYS A 386 13.14 -2.74 -11.60
C LYS A 386 13.02 -3.00 -10.10
N TRP A 387 12.21 -3.98 -9.74
CA TRP A 387 12.00 -4.41 -8.35
C TRP A 387 12.14 -5.92 -8.27
N GLY A 388 12.82 -6.45 -7.25
CA GLY A 388 12.88 -7.90 -7.08
C GLY A 388 14.05 -8.38 -6.24
N VAL A 389 14.68 -9.46 -6.68
CA VAL A 389 15.90 -10.02 -6.07
C VAL A 389 16.87 -10.35 -7.19
N TYR A 390 18.03 -9.71 -7.20
CA TYR A 390 19.08 -9.96 -8.19
C TYR A 390 20.48 -9.93 -7.57
N ASN A 391 21.24 -11.01 -7.71
CA ASN A 391 22.69 -10.99 -7.56
C ASN A 391 23.30 -12.18 -8.30
N ARG A 392 24.40 -11.96 -9.01
CA ARG A 392 25.15 -13.00 -9.75
C ARG A 392 25.72 -14.09 -8.82
N ALA A 393 25.96 -13.79 -7.54
CA ALA A 393 26.49 -14.68 -6.53
C ALA A 393 25.41 -15.32 -5.61
N SER A 394 24.17 -14.81 -5.64
CA SER A 394 23.05 -15.25 -4.78
C SER A 394 22.42 -16.58 -5.25
N CYS A 395 23.22 -17.64 -5.26
CA CYS A 395 22.84 -18.95 -5.80
C CYS A 395 22.34 -19.93 -4.75
N ASN A 396 22.68 -19.71 -3.48
CA ASN A 396 22.63 -20.75 -2.45
C ASN A 396 21.34 -20.77 -1.63
N TYR A 397 20.42 -19.84 -1.88
CA TYR A 397 19.17 -19.72 -1.15
C TYR A 397 18.01 -19.36 -2.08
N ASP A 398 16.82 -19.76 -1.65
CA ASP A 398 15.55 -19.21 -2.12
C ASP A 398 15.32 -17.87 -1.42
N ALA A 399 14.93 -16.85 -2.18
CA ALA A 399 14.52 -15.57 -1.62
C ALA A 399 13.17 -15.15 -2.21
N SER A 400 12.26 -14.74 -1.33
CA SER A 400 10.99 -14.16 -1.67
C SER A 400 10.97 -12.68 -1.30
N ALA A 401 10.73 -11.81 -2.27
CA ALA A 401 10.50 -10.39 -2.05
C ALA A 401 9.01 -10.06 -2.22
N TYR A 402 8.48 -9.28 -1.31
CA TYR A 402 7.08 -8.87 -1.29
C TYR A 402 7.00 -7.38 -1.56
N PHE A 403 6.01 -6.99 -2.38
CA PHE A 403 5.82 -5.60 -2.77
C PHE A 403 4.35 -5.23 -2.65
N ASP A 404 4.11 -4.05 -2.12
CA ASP A 404 2.78 -3.46 -2.02
C ASP A 404 2.84 -1.95 -2.26
N ASP A 405 1.68 -1.36 -2.54
CA ASP A 405 1.47 0.07 -2.78
C ASP A 405 2.48 0.72 -3.74
N MET A 406 2.84 -0.02 -4.80
CA MET A 406 3.80 0.40 -5.79
C MET A 406 3.20 1.52 -6.66
N LYS A 407 3.76 2.72 -6.59
CA LYS A 407 3.28 3.91 -7.30
C LYS A 407 4.43 4.72 -7.89
N ILE A 408 4.15 5.39 -9.01
CA ILE A 408 4.95 6.49 -9.54
C ILE A 408 4.03 7.69 -9.67
N GLY A 409 4.50 8.85 -9.24
CA GLY A 409 3.74 10.08 -9.24
C GLY A 409 4.62 11.32 -9.34
N THR A 410 3.99 12.48 -9.42
CA THR A 410 4.68 13.77 -9.56
C THR A 410 4.86 14.50 -8.22
N THR A 411 4.31 13.96 -7.13
CA THR A 411 4.46 14.49 -5.77
C THR A 411 4.75 13.38 -4.76
N LEU A 412 5.37 13.76 -3.65
CA LEU A 412 5.64 12.86 -2.52
C LEU A 412 4.34 12.26 -1.95
N GLU A 413 3.32 13.10 -1.76
CA GLU A 413 2.07 12.71 -1.13
C GLU A 413 1.29 11.66 -1.94
N ALA A 414 1.37 11.74 -3.27
CA ALA A 414 0.71 10.81 -4.19
C ALA A 414 1.25 9.38 -4.10
N VAL A 415 2.54 9.23 -3.77
CA VAL A 415 3.19 7.90 -3.78
C VAL A 415 3.58 7.39 -2.41
N MET A 416 3.45 8.20 -1.36
CA MET A 416 3.76 7.77 0.01
C MET A 416 2.88 6.57 0.38
N PRO A 417 3.47 5.42 0.75
CA PRO A 417 2.67 4.25 1.12
C PRO A 417 1.83 4.50 2.39
N ARG A 418 0.54 4.18 2.37
CA ARG A 418 -0.44 4.49 3.44
C ARG A 418 -1.03 3.28 4.13
#